data_AF-A0A800K268-F1
#
_entry.id   AF-A0A800K268-F1
#
_cell.length_a   1.000
_cell.length_b   1.000
_cell.length_c   1.000
_cell.angle_alpha   90.00
_cell.angle_beta   90.00
_cell.angle_gamma   90.00
#
_symmetry.space_group_name_H-M   'P 1'
#
loop_
_entity.id
_entity.type
_entity.pdbx_description
1 polymer ?
#
loop_
_entity_poly.entity_id
_entity_poly.type
_entity_poly.pdbx_seq_one_letter_code
_entity_poly.pdbx_strand_id
1 'polypeptide(L)'
;MLTHQPTAVVARRLTELVEPFALVDPDRDHWAPVGFSDPEEIELGKAGNFLTDDQRQILTDWWLAVPRGARTPTWDIVSSCTVDGVPGLMLVEAKAHIAEMDFGGKRVPDSPNGLKNHSKVEAAVANSSQDLNAILPGFSLSIDSHYQLCNRFAWSWKLASMGVPVVLVYLGFLNADDMAYGGREIFESASAWESAVHNYADGIVPGPAWERPLDVAGTPVIPLIRSMDMRWLS
;
A
#
# COMPACT_ATOMS: atom_id res chain seq x y z
N MET A 1 10.38 -3.33 15.30
CA MET A 1 9.78 -2.50 14.23
C MET A 1 10.75 -2.43 13.05
N LEU A 2 10.29 -2.62 11.81
CA LEU A 2 11.16 -2.70 10.62
C LEU A 2 12.10 -1.49 10.47
N THR A 3 11.61 -0.31 10.82
CA THR A 3 12.29 0.98 10.67
C THR A 3 13.07 1.42 11.92
N HIS A 4 13.20 0.55 12.94
CA HIS A 4 13.90 0.85 14.20
C HIS A 4 15.31 0.25 14.24
N GLN A 5 16.21 0.79 13.41
CA GLN A 5 17.63 0.44 13.29
C GLN A 5 18.41 1.65 12.71
N PRO A 6 19.76 1.63 12.63
CA PRO A 6 20.51 2.62 11.87
C PRO A 6 20.00 2.77 10.43
N THR A 7 20.00 3.99 9.89
CA THR A 7 19.41 4.33 8.58
C THR A 7 19.89 3.43 7.44
N ALA A 8 21.19 3.15 7.39
CA ALA A 8 21.78 2.22 6.41
C ALA A 8 21.20 0.80 6.47
N VAL A 9 20.87 0.30 7.66
CA VAL A 9 20.27 -1.04 7.84
C VAL A 9 18.82 -1.03 7.41
N VAL A 10 18.08 0.03 7.72
CA VAL A 10 16.68 0.18 7.30
C VAL A 10 16.58 0.30 5.78
N ALA A 11 17.37 1.18 5.17
CA ALA A 11 17.38 1.37 3.72
C ALA A 11 17.72 0.09 2.95
N ARG A 12 18.70 -0.70 3.44
CA ARG A 12 19.02 -2.01 2.86
C ARG A 12 17.83 -2.97 2.92
N ARG A 13 17.17 -3.08 4.08
CA ARG A 13 15.98 -3.95 4.23
C ARG A 13 14.81 -3.50 3.36
N LEU A 14 14.57 -2.19 3.27
CA LEU A 14 13.52 -1.66 2.39
C LEU A 14 13.85 -1.93 0.92
N THR A 15 15.12 -1.80 0.53
CA THR A 15 15.60 -2.16 -0.83
C THR A 15 15.37 -3.64 -1.12
N GLU A 16 15.71 -4.55 -0.20
CA GLU A 16 15.47 -5.99 -0.35
C GLU A 16 13.98 -6.33 -0.60
N LEU A 17 13.04 -5.52 -0.09
CA LEU A 17 11.61 -5.69 -0.35
C LEU A 17 11.18 -5.26 -1.76
N VAL A 18 11.88 -4.31 -2.37
CA VAL A 18 11.47 -3.71 -3.65
C VAL A 18 12.37 -4.08 -4.83
N GLU A 19 13.44 -4.83 -4.58
CA GLU A 19 14.28 -5.39 -5.63
C GLU A 19 13.48 -6.31 -6.59
N PRO A 20 13.83 -6.31 -7.89
CA PRO A 20 14.89 -5.52 -8.53
C PRO A 20 14.45 -4.11 -8.99
N PHE A 21 13.25 -3.66 -8.62
CA PHE A 21 12.58 -2.54 -9.28
C PHE A 21 12.92 -1.16 -8.72
N ALA A 22 13.36 -1.09 -7.46
CA ALA A 22 13.65 0.17 -6.82
C ALA A 22 14.83 0.07 -5.85
N LEU A 23 15.36 1.23 -5.49
CA LEU A 23 16.43 1.37 -4.49
C LEU A 23 16.03 2.43 -3.46
N VAL A 24 16.31 2.16 -2.18
CA VAL A 24 16.18 3.13 -1.09
C VAL A 24 17.57 3.57 -0.65
N ASP A 25 17.86 4.87 -0.78
CA ASP A 25 19.13 5.48 -0.42
C ASP A 25 19.09 6.00 1.04
N PRO A 26 19.96 5.51 1.94
CA PRO A 26 19.92 5.89 3.35
C PRO A 26 20.23 7.37 3.64
N ASP A 27 20.85 8.08 2.69
CA ASP A 27 21.27 9.47 2.86
C ASP A 27 20.30 10.46 2.19
N ARG A 28 19.48 9.98 1.24
CA ARG A 28 18.58 10.82 0.43
C ARG A 28 17.12 10.52 0.64
N ASP A 29 16.77 9.27 0.90
CA ASP A 29 15.39 8.85 1.03
C ASP A 29 14.85 8.99 2.46
N HIS A 30 13.54 9.14 2.53
CA HIS A 30 12.79 9.21 3.77
C HIS A 30 11.85 8.04 3.84
N TRP A 31 11.62 7.54 5.05
CA TRP A 31 10.55 6.59 5.32
C TRP A 31 9.83 6.99 6.57
N ALA A 32 8.57 6.55 6.69
CA ALA A 32 7.94 6.51 7.97
C ALA A 32 7.02 5.27 8.07
N PRO A 33 6.75 4.81 9.30
CA PRO A 33 7.17 5.38 10.60
C PRO A 33 8.70 5.32 10.84
N VAL A 34 9.25 6.23 11.64
CA VAL A 34 10.69 6.29 11.96
C VAL A 34 10.96 5.61 13.30
N GLY A 35 10.82 4.29 13.32
CA GLY A 35 10.94 3.48 14.54
C GLY A 35 9.97 3.91 15.64
N PHE A 36 10.33 3.61 16.89
CA PHE A 36 9.48 3.96 18.04
C PHE A 36 9.40 5.47 18.33
N SER A 37 10.27 6.29 17.73
CA SER A 37 10.26 7.75 17.90
C SER A 37 9.08 8.42 17.21
N ASP A 38 8.58 7.83 16.12
CA ASP A 38 7.40 8.32 15.41
C ASP A 38 6.64 7.11 14.82
N PRO A 39 5.78 6.46 15.61
CA PRO A 39 5.13 5.21 15.24
C PRO A 39 3.85 5.41 14.42
N GLU A 40 3.44 6.66 14.14
CA GLU A 40 2.15 6.92 13.51
C GLU A 40 2.14 6.48 12.04
N GLU A 41 1.11 5.70 11.68
CA GLU A 41 0.84 5.35 10.28
C GLU A 41 0.56 6.62 9.45
N ILE A 42 0.99 6.60 8.20
CA ILE A 42 0.99 7.82 7.38
C ILE A 42 -0.27 7.94 6.52
N GLU A 43 -0.93 9.08 6.62
CA GLU A 43 -1.87 9.57 5.61
C GLU A 43 -1.12 10.39 4.56
N LEU A 44 -0.95 9.86 3.34
CA LEU A 44 -0.20 10.53 2.26
C LEU A 44 -0.74 11.92 1.90
N GLY A 45 -2.04 12.18 2.07
CA GLY A 45 -2.63 13.51 1.88
C GLY A 45 -2.10 14.58 2.85
N LYS A 46 -1.44 14.17 3.94
CA LYS A 46 -0.87 15.04 4.98
C LYS A 46 0.66 14.99 5.03
N ALA A 47 1.29 14.07 4.30
CA ALA A 47 2.70 13.74 4.46
C ALA A 47 3.60 14.56 3.52
N GLY A 48 4.06 15.72 4.01
CA GLY A 48 4.84 16.69 3.21
C GLY A 48 6.19 16.20 2.69
N ASN A 49 6.76 15.16 3.31
CA ASN A 49 8.07 14.62 2.93
C ASN A 49 8.03 13.68 1.71
N PHE A 50 6.84 13.27 1.26
CA PHE A 50 6.69 12.28 0.18
C PHE A 50 6.06 12.85 -1.10
N LEU A 51 5.23 13.89 -0.96
CA LEU A 51 4.48 14.48 -2.06
C LEU A 51 4.51 16.00 -1.94
N THR A 52 4.58 16.69 -3.07
CA THR A 52 4.44 18.16 -3.14
C THR A 52 3.05 18.61 -2.67
N ASP A 53 2.92 19.88 -2.27
CA ASP A 53 1.64 20.44 -1.82
C ASP A 53 0.52 20.26 -2.85
N ASP A 54 0.83 20.49 -4.13
CA ASP A 54 -0.10 20.32 -5.24
C ASP A 54 -0.53 18.85 -5.40
N GLN A 55 0.42 17.91 -5.35
CA GLN A 55 0.10 16.48 -5.43
C GLN A 55 -0.79 16.03 -4.25
N ARG A 56 -0.50 16.48 -3.02
CA ARG A 56 -1.31 16.14 -1.84
C ARG A 56 -2.73 16.70 -1.94
N GLN A 57 -2.87 17.92 -2.45
CA GLN A 57 -4.17 18.55 -2.68
C GLN A 57 -4.97 17.77 -3.74
N ILE A 58 -4.36 17.47 -4.89
CA ILE A 58 -4.98 16.67 -5.95
C ILE A 58 -5.44 15.31 -5.43
N LEU A 59 -4.58 14.63 -4.67
CA LEU A 59 -4.84 13.31 -4.12
C LEU A 59 -5.99 13.34 -3.10
N THR A 60 -6.02 14.36 -2.25
CA THR A 60 -7.07 14.57 -1.25
C THR A 60 -8.41 14.92 -1.88
N ASP A 61 -8.45 15.83 -2.85
CA ASP A 61 -9.67 16.24 -3.55
C ASP A 61 -10.22 15.16 -4.48
N TRP A 62 -9.34 14.30 -5.00
CA TRP A 62 -9.74 13.10 -5.72
C TRP A 62 -10.44 12.10 -4.79
N TRP A 63 -9.97 11.93 -3.56
CA TRP A 63 -10.50 10.93 -2.62
C TRP A 63 -11.70 11.42 -1.79
N LEU A 64 -11.71 12.68 -1.39
CA LEU A 64 -12.65 13.23 -0.41
C LEU A 64 -13.42 14.41 -1.01
N ALA A 65 -14.75 14.38 -0.91
CA ALA A 65 -15.60 15.51 -1.26
C ALA A 65 -15.64 16.58 -0.14
N VAL A 66 -15.45 16.14 1.10
CA VAL A 66 -15.41 16.98 2.31
C VAL A 66 -14.19 16.54 3.14
N PRO A 67 -13.00 17.14 2.91
CA PRO A 67 -11.76 16.73 3.58
C PRO A 67 -11.73 17.02 5.09
N ARG A 68 -12.37 18.11 5.54
CA ARG A 68 -12.34 18.53 6.94
C ARG A 68 -12.94 17.45 7.85
N GLY A 69 -12.11 16.90 8.75
CA GLY A 69 -12.50 15.85 9.70
C GLY A 69 -12.60 14.45 9.10
N ALA A 70 -12.26 14.29 7.82
CA ALA A 70 -12.14 12.99 7.17
C ALA A 70 -10.66 12.55 7.09
N ARG A 71 -10.45 11.26 6.84
CA ARG A 71 -9.13 10.64 6.71
C ARG A 71 -8.96 10.05 5.33
N THR A 72 -7.74 10.10 4.81
CA THR A 72 -7.32 9.28 3.68
C THR A 72 -6.86 7.90 4.20
N PRO A 73 -6.60 6.90 3.33
CA PRO A 73 -5.96 5.67 3.76
C PRO A 73 -4.63 5.95 4.47
N THR A 74 -4.37 5.16 5.51
CA THR A 74 -3.09 5.13 6.23
C THR A 74 -2.22 4.01 5.68
N TRP A 75 -0.90 4.09 5.75
CA TRP A 75 0.01 3.03 5.28
C TRP A 75 0.89 2.56 6.43
N ASP A 76 1.15 1.25 6.49
CA ASP A 76 2.02 0.66 7.52
C ASP A 76 3.44 1.21 7.39
N ILE A 77 3.94 1.30 6.15
CA ILE A 77 5.20 1.95 5.82
C ILE A 77 5.05 2.70 4.49
N VAL A 78 5.65 3.89 4.43
CA VAL A 78 5.92 4.63 3.19
C VAL A 78 7.40 4.92 3.14
N SER A 79 8.03 4.76 1.99
CA SER A 79 9.40 5.23 1.72
C SER A 79 9.43 5.99 0.40
N SER A 80 10.20 7.07 0.32
CA SER A 80 10.71 7.50 -0.97
C SER A 80 11.74 6.48 -1.46
N CYS A 81 11.83 6.34 -2.77
CA CYS A 81 12.79 5.46 -3.41
C CYS A 81 13.09 5.96 -4.82
N THR A 82 14.02 5.30 -5.50
CA THR A 82 14.28 5.50 -6.92
C THR A 82 13.80 4.29 -7.72
N VAL A 83 12.89 4.49 -8.67
CA VAL A 83 12.38 3.48 -9.61
C VAL A 83 12.90 3.81 -11.00
N ASP A 84 13.72 2.95 -11.59
CA ASP A 84 14.36 3.18 -12.92
C ASP A 84 15.01 4.58 -13.08
N GLY A 85 15.67 5.05 -12.02
CA GLY A 85 16.35 6.35 -12.00
C GLY A 85 15.43 7.56 -11.75
N VAL A 86 14.13 7.35 -11.57
CA VAL A 86 13.12 8.38 -11.30
C VAL A 86 12.69 8.34 -9.82
N PRO A 87 12.55 9.50 -9.14
CA PRO A 87 12.00 9.53 -7.79
C PRO A 87 10.59 8.93 -7.74
N GLY A 88 10.34 8.02 -6.81
CA GLY A 88 9.09 7.30 -6.63
C GLY A 88 8.79 7.01 -5.16
N LEU A 89 7.75 6.20 -4.95
CA LEU A 89 7.30 5.78 -3.62
C LEU A 89 7.22 4.26 -3.51
N MET A 90 7.67 3.74 -2.38
CA MET A 90 7.35 2.42 -1.88
C MET A 90 6.21 2.56 -0.86
N LEU A 91 5.12 1.82 -1.06
CA LEU A 91 3.96 1.79 -0.18
C LEU A 91 3.76 0.37 0.34
N VAL A 92 3.68 0.19 1.65
CA VAL A 92 3.55 -1.13 2.27
C VAL A 92 2.21 -1.28 2.98
N GLU A 93 1.55 -2.39 2.68
CA GLU A 93 0.49 -2.98 3.51
C GLU A 93 1.07 -4.24 4.15
N ALA A 94 1.15 -4.27 5.47
CA ALA A 94 1.78 -5.35 6.23
C ALA A 94 0.75 -6.18 7.01
N LYS A 95 0.98 -7.49 7.07
CA LYS A 95 0.12 -8.45 7.78
C LYS A 95 0.97 -9.45 8.53
N ALA A 96 0.56 -9.82 9.73
CA ALA A 96 1.23 -10.84 10.55
C ALA A 96 0.45 -12.17 10.61
N HIS A 97 -0.85 -12.16 10.31
CA HIS A 97 -1.68 -13.36 10.36
C HIS A 97 -2.91 -13.27 9.44
N ILE A 98 -3.45 -14.42 9.03
CA ILE A 98 -4.55 -14.50 8.04
C ILE A 98 -5.82 -13.76 8.47
N ALA A 99 -6.09 -13.69 9.78
CA ALA A 99 -7.27 -13.02 10.32
C ALA A 99 -7.25 -11.49 10.13
N GLU A 100 -6.13 -10.90 9.71
CA GLU A 100 -6.08 -9.48 9.32
C GLU A 100 -6.54 -9.23 7.88
N MET A 101 -6.78 -10.28 7.08
CA MET A 101 -7.35 -10.13 5.75
C MET A 101 -8.83 -9.79 5.86
N ASP A 102 -9.17 -8.52 5.60
CA ASP A 102 -10.54 -8.03 5.66
C ASP A 102 -11.23 -8.17 4.30
N PHE A 103 -12.14 -9.13 4.20
CA PHE A 103 -12.98 -9.37 3.02
C PHE A 103 -14.15 -8.36 2.92
N GLY A 104 -14.35 -7.54 3.95
CA GLY A 104 -15.43 -6.58 4.07
C GLY A 104 -15.29 -5.36 3.15
N GLY A 105 -16.44 -4.74 2.90
CA GLY A 105 -16.53 -3.45 2.23
C GLY A 105 -16.32 -2.26 3.15
N LYS A 106 -16.23 -1.08 2.54
CA LYS A 106 -16.23 0.21 3.20
C LYS A 106 -17.54 0.39 3.96
N ARG A 107 -17.44 0.63 5.27
CA ARG A 107 -18.60 0.97 6.10
C ARG A 107 -19.35 2.19 5.53
N VAL A 108 -20.66 2.04 5.38
CA VAL A 108 -21.56 3.15 5.01
C VAL A 108 -21.70 4.10 6.20
N PRO A 109 -21.40 5.40 6.04
CA PRO A 109 -21.54 6.38 7.11
C PRO A 109 -22.99 6.85 7.27
N ASP A 110 -23.29 7.40 8.44
CA ASP A 110 -24.61 7.94 8.82
C ASP A 110 -24.73 9.46 8.58
N SER A 111 -23.60 10.18 8.57
CA SER A 111 -23.59 11.63 8.39
C SER A 111 -23.68 12.07 6.92
N PRO A 112 -24.30 13.22 6.60
CA PRO A 112 -24.36 13.74 5.22
C PRO A 112 -22.99 13.96 4.58
N ASN A 113 -22.01 14.45 5.35
CA ASN A 113 -20.64 14.63 4.84
C ASN A 113 -19.94 13.29 4.64
N GLY A 114 -20.19 12.32 5.54
CA GLY A 114 -19.72 10.95 5.37
C GLY A 114 -20.26 10.35 4.07
N LEU A 115 -21.56 10.48 3.79
CA LEU A 115 -22.17 9.94 2.58
C LEU A 115 -21.58 10.55 1.31
N LYS A 116 -21.33 11.88 1.30
CA LYS A 116 -20.63 12.54 0.19
C LYS A 116 -19.23 11.96 -0.02
N ASN A 117 -18.47 11.74 1.05
CA ASN A 117 -17.15 11.12 0.97
C ASN A 117 -17.24 9.66 0.52
N HIS A 118 -18.25 8.91 0.96
CA HIS A 118 -18.47 7.53 0.56
C HIS A 118 -18.67 7.44 -0.96
N SER A 119 -19.57 8.24 -1.54
CA SER A 119 -19.78 8.28 -2.99
C SER A 119 -18.55 8.78 -3.75
N LYS A 120 -17.75 9.71 -3.18
CA LYS A 120 -16.50 10.16 -3.81
C LYS A 120 -15.46 9.04 -3.88
N VAL A 121 -15.31 8.28 -2.80
CA VAL A 121 -14.42 7.11 -2.75
C VAL A 121 -14.89 6.02 -3.69
N GLU A 122 -16.19 5.76 -3.75
CA GLU A 122 -16.79 4.81 -4.72
C GLU A 122 -16.40 5.17 -6.15
N ALA A 123 -16.61 6.43 -6.56
CA ALA A 123 -16.23 6.90 -7.89
C ALA A 123 -14.71 6.82 -8.13
N ALA A 124 -13.89 7.15 -7.13
CA ALA A 124 -12.44 7.06 -7.21
C ALA A 124 -11.96 5.62 -7.45
N VAL A 125 -12.50 4.66 -6.70
CA VAL A 125 -12.19 3.23 -6.85
C VAL A 125 -12.68 2.70 -8.19
N ALA A 126 -13.92 3.00 -8.58
CA ALA A 126 -14.48 2.56 -9.86
C ALA A 126 -13.67 3.06 -11.06
N ASN A 127 -13.30 4.35 -11.07
CA ASN A 127 -12.46 4.93 -12.13
C ASN A 127 -11.10 4.24 -12.20
N SER A 128 -10.45 4.02 -11.05
CA SER A 128 -9.17 3.31 -11.02
C SER A 128 -9.28 1.88 -11.52
N SER A 129 -10.38 1.17 -11.20
CA SER A 129 -10.64 -0.18 -11.69
C SER A 129 -10.80 -0.20 -13.21
N GLN A 130 -11.51 0.77 -13.76
CA GLN A 130 -11.70 0.88 -15.21
C GLN A 130 -10.36 1.09 -15.93
N ASP A 131 -9.54 2.03 -15.45
CA ASP A 131 -8.28 2.36 -16.10
C ASP A 131 -7.24 1.24 -15.93
N LEU A 132 -7.20 0.57 -14.78
CA LEU A 132 -6.37 -0.61 -14.59
C LEU A 132 -6.80 -1.78 -15.49
N ASN A 133 -8.11 -1.97 -15.72
CA ASN A 133 -8.59 -2.97 -16.69
C ASN A 133 -8.19 -2.67 -18.13
N ALA A 134 -8.08 -1.40 -18.50
CA ALA A 134 -7.61 -1.02 -19.83
C ALA A 134 -6.13 -1.38 -20.06
N ILE A 135 -5.33 -1.38 -18.98
CA ILE A 135 -3.92 -1.81 -19.01
C ILE A 135 -3.81 -3.33 -18.96
N LEU A 136 -4.55 -3.96 -18.04
CA LEU A 136 -4.54 -5.38 -17.81
C LEU A 136 -5.95 -5.85 -17.42
N PRO A 137 -6.67 -6.56 -18.31
CA PRO A 137 -8.00 -7.07 -18.01
C PRO A 137 -8.02 -8.00 -16.80
N GLY A 138 -9.08 -7.90 -15.99
CA GLY A 138 -9.35 -8.78 -14.84
C GLY A 138 -9.38 -8.08 -13.49
N PHE A 139 -9.20 -6.76 -13.44
CA PHE A 139 -9.42 -6.00 -12.21
C PHE A 139 -10.92 -5.87 -11.90
N SER A 140 -11.29 -5.90 -10.63
CA SER A 140 -12.67 -5.67 -10.17
C SER A 140 -12.68 -4.93 -8.83
N LEU A 141 -11.99 -3.79 -8.77
CA LEU A 141 -11.90 -3.00 -7.54
C LEU A 141 -13.28 -2.40 -7.20
N SER A 142 -13.65 -2.49 -5.94
CA SER A 142 -14.94 -2.02 -5.42
C SER A 142 -14.81 -1.55 -3.97
N ILE A 143 -15.75 -0.73 -3.52
CA ILE A 143 -15.87 -0.39 -2.10
C ILE A 143 -16.72 -1.41 -1.32
N ASP A 144 -17.39 -2.35 -1.98
CA ASP A 144 -18.35 -3.25 -1.35
C ASP A 144 -17.70 -4.51 -0.77
N SER A 145 -16.47 -4.83 -1.20
CA SER A 145 -15.69 -5.95 -0.68
C SER A 145 -14.20 -5.64 -0.75
N HIS A 146 -13.41 -6.30 0.11
CA HIS A 146 -11.95 -6.20 0.16
C HIS A 146 -11.46 -4.75 0.11
N TYR A 147 -12.14 -3.85 0.85
CA TYR A 147 -11.95 -2.41 0.66
C TYR A 147 -10.51 -1.97 0.87
N GLN A 148 -9.78 -2.64 1.78
CA GLN A 148 -8.36 -2.38 1.98
C GLN A 148 -7.55 -2.68 0.71
N LEU A 149 -7.68 -3.88 0.14
CA LEU A 149 -7.06 -4.26 -1.13
C LEU A 149 -7.39 -3.27 -2.26
N CYS A 150 -8.68 -3.01 -2.44
CA CYS A 150 -9.17 -2.14 -3.50
C CYS A 150 -8.61 -0.72 -3.38
N ASN A 151 -8.54 -0.18 -2.16
CA ASN A 151 -8.02 1.17 -1.97
C ASN A 151 -6.50 1.26 -2.15
N ARG A 152 -5.72 0.20 -1.87
CA ARG A 152 -4.27 0.19 -2.11
C ARG A 152 -3.94 0.29 -3.59
N PHE A 153 -4.64 -0.48 -4.42
CA PHE A 153 -4.48 -0.40 -5.87
C PHE A 153 -4.98 0.93 -6.43
N ALA A 154 -6.12 1.42 -5.97
CA ALA A 154 -6.65 2.71 -6.41
C ALA A 154 -5.69 3.87 -6.12
N TRP A 155 -5.09 3.91 -4.93
CA TRP A 155 -4.13 4.95 -4.55
C TRP A 155 -2.82 4.84 -5.33
N SER A 156 -2.31 3.62 -5.52
CA SER A 156 -1.10 3.39 -6.31
C SER A 156 -1.28 3.83 -7.76
N TRP A 157 -2.42 3.49 -8.37
CA TRP A 157 -2.81 3.99 -9.69
C TRP A 157 -2.89 5.52 -9.71
N LYS A 158 -3.51 6.14 -8.70
CA LYS A 158 -3.68 7.60 -8.68
C LYS A 158 -2.34 8.32 -8.62
N LEU A 159 -1.40 7.84 -7.80
CA LEU A 159 -0.05 8.38 -7.70
C LEU A 159 0.68 8.28 -9.05
N ALA A 160 0.63 7.11 -9.69
CA ALA A 160 1.24 6.93 -11.00
C ALA A 160 0.58 7.81 -12.08
N SER A 161 -0.74 8.02 -12.03
CA SER A 161 -1.44 8.96 -12.94
C SER A 161 -0.96 10.42 -12.80
N MET A 162 -0.29 10.75 -11.68
CA MET A 162 0.33 12.06 -11.43
C MET A 162 1.84 12.06 -11.73
N GLY A 163 2.37 11.01 -12.34
CA GLY A 163 3.79 10.88 -12.67
C GLY A 163 4.69 10.41 -11.52
N VAL A 164 4.13 9.83 -10.45
CA VAL A 164 4.91 9.28 -9.33
C VAL A 164 4.96 7.75 -9.46
N PRO A 165 6.11 7.15 -9.82
CA PRO A 165 6.30 5.70 -9.79
C PRO A 165 5.96 5.10 -8.42
N VAL A 166 5.27 3.97 -8.38
CA VAL A 166 4.88 3.30 -7.13
C VAL A 166 5.29 1.84 -7.14
N VAL A 167 5.96 1.41 -6.07
CA VAL A 167 6.10 0.00 -5.71
C VAL A 167 5.15 -0.29 -4.55
N LEU A 168 4.10 -1.07 -4.80
CA LEU A 168 3.10 -1.45 -3.81
C LEU A 168 3.45 -2.82 -3.23
N VAL A 169 3.85 -2.88 -1.97
CA VAL A 169 4.31 -4.11 -1.32
C VAL A 169 3.25 -4.63 -0.36
N TYR A 170 2.80 -5.86 -0.60
CA TYR A 170 2.06 -6.67 0.36
C TYR A 170 3.06 -7.51 1.16
N LEU A 171 3.29 -7.09 2.41
CA LEU A 171 4.32 -7.66 3.28
C LEU A 171 3.73 -8.62 4.32
N GLY A 172 4.14 -9.89 4.27
CA GLY A 172 3.83 -10.88 5.31
C GLY A 172 4.97 -11.00 6.32
N PHE A 173 4.69 -10.76 7.60
CA PHE A 173 5.64 -11.10 8.67
C PHE A 173 5.56 -12.60 8.98
N LEU A 174 6.67 -13.31 8.78
CA LEU A 174 6.78 -14.74 9.06
C LEU A 174 7.23 -14.98 10.49
N ASN A 175 6.77 -16.08 11.09
CA ASN A 175 7.14 -16.52 12.44
C ASN A 175 6.93 -15.42 13.49
N ALA A 176 5.82 -14.69 13.38
CA ALA A 176 5.44 -13.65 14.32
C ALA A 176 4.79 -14.28 15.57
N ASP A 177 5.56 -15.09 16.32
CA ASP A 177 5.06 -15.87 17.46
C ASP A 177 4.38 -14.99 18.53
N ASP A 178 4.92 -13.78 18.76
CA ASP A 178 4.32 -12.79 19.67
C ASP A 178 2.90 -12.34 19.24
N MET A 179 2.57 -12.51 17.96
CA MET A 179 1.27 -12.18 17.35
C MET A 179 0.33 -13.39 17.26
N ALA A 180 0.77 -14.60 17.64
CA ALA A 180 -0.04 -15.81 17.66
C ALA A 180 -1.05 -15.89 18.83
N TYR A 181 -1.12 -14.84 19.67
CA TYR A 181 -2.04 -14.80 20.82
C TYR A 181 -3.49 -15.08 20.40
N GLY A 182 -4.16 -15.95 21.16
CA GLY A 182 -5.54 -16.36 20.89
C GLY A 182 -5.68 -17.45 19.83
N GLY A 183 -4.60 -18.13 19.45
CA GLY A 183 -4.63 -19.25 18.50
C GLY A 183 -4.74 -18.80 17.04
N ARG A 184 -4.27 -17.58 16.74
CA ARG A 184 -4.27 -17.05 15.38
C ARG A 184 -3.25 -17.76 14.51
N GLU A 185 -3.65 -18.09 13.29
CA GLU A 185 -2.77 -18.72 12.31
C GLU A 185 -1.79 -17.68 11.74
N ILE A 186 -0.52 -17.81 12.13
CA ILE A 186 0.59 -17.01 11.62
C ILE A 186 1.14 -17.61 10.34
N PHE A 187 1.89 -16.81 9.58
CA PHE A 187 2.57 -17.30 8.39
C PHE A 187 3.93 -17.91 8.75
N GLU A 188 4.15 -19.17 8.38
CA GLU A 188 5.43 -19.86 8.66
C GLU A 188 6.39 -19.84 7.44
N SER A 189 5.88 -19.50 6.25
CA SER A 189 6.67 -19.50 5.01
C SER A 189 6.20 -18.43 4.02
N ALA A 190 7.12 -18.01 3.14
CA ALA A 190 6.84 -17.07 2.06
C ALA A 190 5.74 -17.59 1.11
N SER A 191 5.74 -18.89 0.80
CA SER A 191 4.73 -19.50 -0.07
C SER A 191 3.33 -19.53 0.55
N ALA A 192 3.24 -19.71 1.88
CA ALA A 192 1.97 -19.62 2.59
C ALA A 192 1.41 -18.18 2.54
N TRP A 193 2.27 -17.18 2.73
CA TRP A 193 1.90 -15.77 2.57
C TRP A 193 1.45 -15.45 1.14
N GLU A 194 2.23 -15.86 0.14
CA GLU A 194 1.91 -15.63 -1.27
C GLU A 194 0.57 -16.25 -1.67
N SER A 195 0.34 -17.49 -1.26
CA SER A 195 -0.95 -18.17 -1.49
C SER A 195 -2.11 -17.43 -0.80
N ALA A 196 -1.91 -16.93 0.41
CA ALA A 196 -2.93 -16.17 1.13
C ALA A 196 -3.27 -14.86 0.42
N VAL A 197 -2.28 -14.12 -0.08
CA VAL A 197 -2.51 -12.89 -0.85
C VAL A 197 -3.24 -13.19 -2.16
N HIS A 198 -2.84 -14.22 -2.90
CA HIS A 198 -3.53 -14.60 -4.13
C HIS A 198 -4.98 -15.02 -3.88
N ASN A 199 -5.24 -15.81 -2.83
CA ASN A 199 -6.61 -16.19 -2.46
C ASN A 199 -7.44 -14.98 -2.03
N TYR A 200 -6.85 -14.05 -1.27
CA TYR A 200 -7.51 -12.81 -0.85
C TYR A 200 -7.80 -11.88 -2.04
N ALA A 201 -6.96 -11.90 -3.07
CA ALA A 201 -7.10 -11.07 -4.25
C ALA A 201 -7.90 -11.71 -5.39
N ASP A 202 -8.33 -12.96 -5.24
CA ASP A 202 -9.01 -13.72 -6.30
C ASP A 202 -10.29 -13.03 -6.75
N GLY A 203 -10.46 -12.95 -8.08
CA GLY A 203 -11.56 -12.22 -8.70
C GLY A 203 -11.50 -10.68 -8.59
N ILE A 204 -10.48 -10.10 -7.94
CA ILE A 204 -10.36 -8.64 -7.74
C ILE A 204 -9.11 -8.07 -8.39
N VAL A 205 -7.95 -8.69 -8.17
CA VAL A 205 -6.69 -8.32 -8.81
C VAL A 205 -6.22 -9.52 -9.63
N PRO A 206 -6.06 -9.38 -10.96
CA PRO A 206 -5.68 -10.52 -11.78
C PRO A 206 -4.28 -10.99 -11.41
N GLY A 207 -4.07 -12.30 -11.31
CA GLY A 207 -2.79 -12.92 -10.94
C GLY A 207 -1.56 -12.32 -11.65
N PRO A 208 -1.61 -12.08 -12.97
CA PRO A 208 -0.51 -11.44 -13.68
C PRO A 208 -0.19 -10.00 -13.25
N ALA A 209 -1.03 -9.30 -12.49
CA ALA A 209 -0.71 -7.95 -12.01
C ALA A 209 0.45 -7.93 -11.00
N TRP A 210 0.68 -9.04 -10.30
CA TRP A 210 1.73 -9.17 -9.30
C TRP A 210 3.10 -9.42 -9.95
N GLU A 211 4.15 -8.98 -9.26
CA GLU A 211 5.56 -9.18 -9.64
C GLU A 211 5.96 -8.58 -11.00
N ARG A 212 5.19 -7.59 -11.49
CA ARG A 212 5.51 -6.88 -12.73
C ARG A 212 5.04 -5.43 -12.73
N PRO A 213 5.66 -4.56 -13.55
CA PRO A 213 5.17 -3.21 -13.77
C PRO A 213 3.84 -3.19 -14.54
N LEU A 214 2.93 -2.33 -14.11
CA LEU A 214 1.75 -1.87 -14.82
C LEU A 214 1.99 -0.43 -15.28
N ASP A 215 1.93 -0.19 -16.58
CA ASP A 215 2.20 1.13 -17.15
C ASP A 215 0.96 2.04 -17.08
N VAL A 216 0.97 2.98 -16.13
CA VAL A 216 -0.06 4.01 -15.98
C VAL A 216 0.44 5.29 -16.65
N ALA A 217 0.10 5.46 -17.92
CA ALA A 217 0.43 6.65 -18.72
C ALA A 217 1.94 7.00 -18.74
N GLY A 218 2.80 6.00 -18.87
CA GLY A 218 4.26 6.12 -18.85
C GLY A 218 4.88 6.02 -17.45
N THR A 219 4.08 5.81 -16.40
CA THR A 219 4.54 5.74 -15.02
C THR A 219 4.20 4.38 -14.41
N PRO A 220 5.18 3.64 -13.84
CA PRO A 220 4.93 2.29 -13.38
C PRO A 220 4.22 2.24 -12.01
N VAL A 221 3.27 1.32 -11.90
CA VAL A 221 2.82 0.73 -10.62
C VAL A 221 3.31 -0.71 -10.58
N ILE A 222 4.02 -1.10 -9.52
CA ILE A 222 4.62 -2.43 -9.40
C ILE A 222 4.10 -3.09 -8.11
N PRO A 223 3.04 -3.91 -8.19
CA PRO A 223 2.54 -4.68 -7.06
C PRO A 223 3.44 -5.88 -6.77
N LEU A 224 3.92 -5.99 -5.53
CA LEU A 224 4.83 -7.03 -5.07
C LEU A 224 4.25 -7.76 -3.86
N ILE A 225 4.46 -9.06 -3.80
CA ILE A 225 4.20 -9.89 -2.64
C ILE A 225 5.55 -10.25 -2.01
N ARG A 226 5.76 -9.83 -0.77
CA ARG A 226 7.03 -10.03 -0.06
C ARG A 226 6.78 -10.56 1.33
N SER A 227 7.77 -11.23 1.90
CA SER A 227 7.69 -11.71 3.26
C SER A 227 8.99 -11.44 4.00
N MET A 228 8.91 -11.21 5.31
CA MET A 228 10.09 -11.03 6.16
C MET A 228 9.95 -11.87 7.42
N ASP A 229 11.01 -12.60 7.76
CA ASP A 229 11.08 -13.40 8.96
C ASP A 229 11.39 -12.53 10.19
N MET A 230 10.47 -12.53 11.16
CA MET A 230 10.56 -11.71 12.38
C MET A 230 11.73 -12.10 13.28
N ARG A 231 12.25 -13.33 13.17
CA ARG A 231 13.44 -13.78 13.91
C ARG A 231 14.72 -13.01 13.54
N TRP A 232 14.69 -12.24 12.45
CA TRP A 232 15.79 -11.38 11.99
C TRP A 232 15.73 -9.97 12.59
N LEU A 233 14.68 -9.66 13.36
CA LEU A 233 14.51 -8.38 14.04
C LEU A 233 14.89 -8.44 15.54
N SER A 234 15.16 -9.63 16.08
CA SER A 234 15.63 -9.88 17.45
C SER A 234 17.15 -9.86 17.55
#